data_AF-A0A011UG81-F1
#
_entry.id   AF-A0A011UG81-F1
#
_cell.length_a   1.000
_cell.length_b   1.000
_cell.length_c   1.000
_cell.angle_alpha   90.00
_cell.angle_beta   90.00
_cell.angle_gamma   90.00
#
_symmetry.space_group_name_H-M   'P 1'
#
loop_
_entity.id
_entity.type
_entity.pdbx_description
1 polymer ?
#
loop_
_entity_poly.entity_id
_entity_poly.type
_entity_poly.pdbx_seq_one_letter_code
_entity_poly.pdbx_strand_id
1 'polypeptide(L)'
;MKSKKIISGLLALTFVLGGTALPNTVVNNSVVASAATKNVEVFTYGDYDYIQLEDGTVEIAKYNGTDEVVEIPGEIDGAAVTSIGEHAFDNDLYDNNSNITSVTIPEGVTNIGFRAFFECKSLVEVSIPDGVVTIGGQAFHTCEKLREVIIPDSVETLGGGAFGFCKALESVALSNKLTKINDNTFTCCEKLTSIKLPSGIKSIGAEAFTGCKNLESINLPDGLTTISRKAFTNCSKIKELTVPASVTSMNSSAFEKTNIDQFYFYNNSAIANNVKIALSKGSNFKVFDCNDKTEYPIPCSAEFNSEFHQFRLNWTEVEGAEKYAIAVYLAGKWRPQVYFKANETSFTSPKLKPNTYRMVICARVNGEWNTAKLENRASYVKVR
;
A
#
# COMPACT_ATOMS: atom_id res chain seq x y z
N MET A 1 8.24 6.84 -49.02
CA MET A 1 8.35 8.28 -48.69
C MET A 1 6.97 8.91 -48.72
N LYS A 2 6.32 9.05 -47.56
CA LYS A 2 5.11 9.86 -47.37
C LYS A 2 5.38 10.79 -46.19
N SER A 3 5.17 12.07 -46.42
CA SER A 3 5.58 13.19 -45.58
C SER A 3 4.75 13.29 -44.30
N LYS A 4 5.43 13.44 -43.16
CA LYS A 4 4.85 13.86 -41.89
C LYS A 4 4.30 15.30 -42.01
N LYS A 5 3.03 15.51 -41.67
CA LYS A 5 2.50 16.84 -41.34
C LYS A 5 2.47 16.97 -39.83
N ILE A 6 3.32 17.86 -39.32
CA ILE A 6 3.29 18.35 -37.94
C ILE A 6 2.26 19.49 -37.95
N ILE A 7 1.17 19.35 -37.23
CA ILE A 7 0.21 20.42 -37.00
C ILE A 7 0.53 21.03 -35.65
N SER A 8 1.12 22.23 -35.69
CA SER A 8 1.25 23.16 -34.57
C SER A 8 -0.07 23.92 -34.39
N GLY A 9 -0.76 23.68 -33.28
CA GLY A 9 -1.96 24.43 -32.90
C GLY A 9 -1.64 25.49 -31.84
N LEU A 10 -1.42 26.72 -32.30
CA LEU A 10 -1.40 27.94 -31.50
C LEU A 10 -2.86 28.38 -31.31
N LEU A 11 -3.42 28.33 -30.08
CA LEU A 11 -4.76 28.86 -29.84
C LEU A 11 -4.69 30.28 -29.26
N ALA A 12 -5.17 31.22 -30.07
CA ALA A 12 -5.37 32.61 -29.72
C ALA A 12 -6.65 32.76 -28.88
N LEU A 13 -6.54 33.52 -27.79
CA LEU A 13 -7.63 33.89 -26.90
C LEU A 13 -8.47 35.00 -27.58
N THR A 14 -9.69 34.70 -27.99
CA THR A 14 -10.69 35.73 -28.38
C THR A 14 -11.97 35.52 -27.60
N PHE A 15 -12.24 36.43 -26.66
CA PHE A 15 -13.54 36.59 -26.02
C PHE A 15 -14.54 37.14 -27.03
N VAL A 16 -15.62 36.41 -27.29
CA VAL A 16 -16.83 36.96 -27.89
C VAL A 16 -18.01 36.57 -27.00
N LEU A 17 -18.60 37.57 -26.34
CA LEU A 17 -19.90 37.47 -25.70
C LEU A 17 -20.99 37.51 -26.78
N GLY A 18 -21.94 36.58 -26.71
CA GLY A 18 -23.14 36.61 -27.53
C GLY A 18 -23.98 35.35 -27.34
N GLY A 19 -24.99 35.42 -26.48
CA GLY A 19 -25.97 34.34 -26.32
C GLY A 19 -26.96 34.29 -27.47
N THR A 20 -27.54 33.10 -27.70
CA THR A 20 -28.99 32.85 -27.80
C THR A 20 -29.26 31.35 -28.03
N ALA A 21 -30.19 30.81 -27.25
CA ALA A 21 -31.16 29.72 -27.52
C ALA A 21 -30.72 28.44 -28.27
N LEU A 22 -30.81 27.30 -27.58
CA LEU A 22 -30.94 25.97 -28.18
C LEU A 22 -32.44 25.61 -28.33
N PRO A 23 -32.90 25.09 -29.49
CA PRO A 23 -34.18 24.41 -29.57
C PRO A 23 -34.05 22.89 -29.78
N ASN A 24 -34.97 22.20 -29.10
CA ASN A 24 -35.64 20.94 -29.47
C ASN A 24 -34.91 19.60 -29.43
N THR A 25 -35.12 18.96 -28.27
CA THR A 25 -35.52 17.58 -28.04
C THR A 25 -36.15 16.80 -29.21
N VAL A 26 -35.69 15.56 -29.39
CA VAL A 26 -36.54 14.44 -29.82
C VAL A 26 -36.36 13.30 -28.82
N VAL A 27 -37.43 13.02 -28.07
CA VAL A 27 -37.52 11.95 -27.07
C VAL A 27 -38.10 10.72 -27.76
N ASN A 28 -37.39 9.58 -27.71
CA ASN A 28 -38.00 8.27 -27.93
C ASN A 28 -37.88 7.44 -26.66
N ASN A 29 -38.99 7.44 -25.90
CA ASN A 29 -39.19 6.69 -24.68
C ASN A 29 -39.44 5.22 -24.98
N SER A 30 -38.61 4.33 -24.43
CA SER A 30 -39.07 3.01 -24.01
C SER A 30 -38.12 2.41 -22.98
N VAL A 31 -38.39 2.57 -21.69
CA VAL A 31 -37.84 1.62 -20.71
C VAL A 31 -38.78 1.38 -19.54
N VAL A 32 -38.85 0.09 -19.23
CA VAL A 32 -39.58 -0.62 -18.20
C VAL A 32 -38.96 -0.32 -16.84
N ALA A 33 -39.81 -0.23 -15.80
CA ALA A 33 -39.43 0.18 -14.45
C ALA A 33 -38.53 -0.84 -13.71
N SER A 34 -37.44 -0.36 -13.10
CA SER A 34 -36.83 -0.98 -11.92
C SER A 34 -36.07 0.07 -11.08
N ALA A 35 -36.36 0.09 -9.78
CA ALA A 35 -35.67 0.76 -8.65
C ALA A 35 -35.10 2.18 -8.88
N ALA A 36 -35.61 3.17 -8.15
CA ALA A 36 -35.23 4.57 -8.26
C ALA A 36 -33.74 4.83 -7.92
N THR A 37 -32.87 4.65 -8.90
CA THR A 37 -31.60 5.35 -9.04
C THR A 37 -31.91 6.80 -9.40
N LYS A 38 -31.17 7.75 -8.83
CA LYS A 38 -31.10 9.11 -9.39
C LYS A 38 -30.73 8.89 -10.87
N ASN A 39 -31.59 9.28 -11.81
CA ASN A 39 -31.27 9.20 -13.24
C ASN A 39 -30.08 10.13 -13.46
N VAL A 40 -28.87 9.58 -13.39
CA VAL A 40 -27.66 10.30 -13.71
C VAL A 40 -27.62 10.37 -15.23
N GLU A 41 -27.66 11.58 -15.77
CA GLU A 41 -27.56 11.80 -17.21
C GLU A 41 -26.12 11.45 -17.64
N VAL A 42 -26.02 10.58 -18.63
CA VAL A 42 -24.75 10.13 -19.20
C VAL A 42 -24.62 10.74 -20.58
N PHE A 43 -23.49 11.39 -20.83
CA PHE A 43 -23.13 12.05 -22.09
C PHE A 43 -21.99 11.28 -22.76
N THR A 44 -21.75 11.53 -24.04
CA THR A 44 -20.66 10.87 -24.80
C THR A 44 -19.73 11.92 -25.41
N TYR A 45 -18.43 11.72 -25.25
CA TYR A 45 -17.35 12.52 -25.83
C TYR A 45 -16.31 11.59 -26.46
N GLY A 46 -16.32 11.49 -27.80
CA GLY A 46 -15.46 10.54 -28.52
C GLY A 46 -15.72 9.10 -28.07
N ASP A 47 -14.69 8.45 -27.56
CA ASP A 47 -14.74 7.07 -27.05
C ASP A 47 -15.16 6.99 -25.58
N TYR A 48 -15.54 8.09 -24.93
CA TYR A 48 -15.85 8.13 -23.51
C TYR A 48 -17.31 8.47 -23.26
N ASP A 49 -18.00 7.68 -22.44
CA ASP A 49 -19.21 8.14 -21.77
C ASP A 49 -18.82 8.79 -20.43
N TYR A 50 -19.49 9.87 -20.09
CA TYR A 50 -19.16 10.69 -18.92
C TYR A 50 -20.39 11.24 -18.21
N ILE A 51 -20.20 11.64 -16.97
CA ILE A 51 -21.20 12.22 -16.09
C ILE A 51 -20.71 13.61 -15.66
N GLN A 52 -21.61 14.59 -15.71
CA GLN A 52 -21.36 15.91 -15.11
C GLN A 52 -21.62 15.85 -13.61
N LEU A 53 -20.61 16.21 -12.81
CA LEU A 53 -20.70 16.28 -11.36
C LEU A 53 -21.28 17.62 -10.89
N GLU A 54 -21.83 17.64 -9.68
CA GLU A 54 -22.50 18.83 -9.11
C GLU A 54 -21.55 20.02 -8.91
N ASP A 55 -20.24 19.77 -8.82
CA ASP A 55 -19.21 20.81 -8.70
C ASP A 55 -18.75 21.40 -10.04
N GLY A 56 -19.36 20.98 -11.16
CA GLY A 56 -19.01 21.43 -12.50
C GLY A 56 -17.85 20.67 -13.15
N THR A 57 -17.36 19.59 -12.52
CA THR A 57 -16.33 18.70 -13.08
C THR A 57 -16.94 17.44 -13.71
N VAL A 58 -16.11 16.59 -14.31
CA VAL A 58 -16.53 15.41 -15.08
C VAL A 58 -15.97 14.12 -14.48
N GLU A 59 -16.82 13.10 -14.44
CA GLU A 59 -16.44 11.70 -14.21
C GLU A 59 -16.51 10.90 -15.51
N ILE A 60 -15.45 10.16 -15.84
CA ILE A 60 -15.48 9.17 -16.93
C ILE A 60 -16.29 7.97 -16.44
N ALA A 61 -17.47 7.75 -17.02
CA ALA A 61 -18.36 6.66 -16.65
C ALA A 61 -18.02 5.37 -17.40
N LYS A 62 -17.56 5.47 -18.65
CA LYS A 62 -17.24 4.32 -19.50
C LYS A 62 -16.28 4.68 -20.63
N TYR A 63 -15.40 3.76 -20.99
CA TYR A 63 -14.63 3.79 -22.22
C TYR A 63 -15.18 2.77 -23.22
N ASN A 64 -15.52 3.26 -24.40
CA ASN A 64 -16.10 2.52 -25.52
C ASN A 64 -15.11 2.31 -26.68
N GLY A 65 -13.86 2.79 -26.53
CA GLY A 65 -12.85 2.72 -27.57
C GLY A 65 -12.20 1.34 -27.67
N THR A 66 -11.19 1.24 -28.53
CA THR A 66 -10.48 -0.02 -28.81
C THR A 66 -8.96 0.15 -28.80
N ASP A 67 -8.46 1.28 -28.31
CA ASP A 67 -7.04 1.58 -28.33
C ASP A 67 -6.25 0.70 -27.35
N GLU A 68 -5.04 0.33 -27.74
CA GLU A 68 -4.09 -0.34 -26.84
C GLU A 68 -3.39 0.66 -25.91
N VAL A 69 -3.33 1.94 -26.28
CA VAL A 69 -2.72 3.03 -25.50
C VAL A 69 -3.78 4.10 -25.32
N VAL A 70 -4.24 4.27 -24.08
CA VAL A 70 -5.36 5.16 -23.76
C VAL A 70 -4.84 6.43 -23.08
N GLU A 71 -5.18 7.58 -23.66
CA GLU A 71 -4.96 8.89 -23.07
C GLU A 71 -6.32 9.47 -22.63
N ILE A 72 -6.56 9.49 -21.32
CA ILE A 72 -7.81 10.02 -20.76
C ILE A 72 -7.77 11.56 -20.89
N PRO A 73 -8.80 12.20 -21.48
CA PRO A 73 -8.82 13.64 -21.61
C PRO A 73 -8.80 14.32 -20.24
N GLY A 74 -7.99 15.37 -20.08
CA GLY A 74 -7.98 16.18 -18.85
C GLY A 74 -9.18 17.13 -18.73
N GLU A 75 -9.88 17.36 -19.84
CA GLU A 75 -11.03 18.27 -19.94
C GLU A 75 -12.00 17.73 -21.00
N ILE A 76 -13.30 17.79 -20.71
CA ILE A 76 -14.39 17.50 -21.66
C ILE A 76 -15.33 18.71 -21.66
N ASP A 77 -15.55 19.30 -22.83
CA ASP A 77 -16.43 20.46 -23.05
C ASP A 77 -16.22 21.64 -22.06
N GLY A 78 -14.96 21.94 -21.71
CA GLY A 78 -14.62 23.02 -20.79
C GLY A 78 -14.63 22.63 -19.31
N ALA A 79 -15.02 21.39 -18.98
CA ALA A 79 -15.06 20.87 -17.62
C ALA A 79 -13.90 19.91 -17.36
N ALA A 80 -13.18 20.11 -16.25
CA ALA A 80 -12.06 19.26 -15.87
C ALA A 80 -12.51 17.82 -15.56
N VAL A 81 -11.74 16.83 -16.01
CA VAL A 81 -11.95 15.43 -15.65
C VAL A 81 -11.28 15.16 -14.31
N THR A 82 -12.09 14.83 -13.29
CA THR A 82 -11.65 14.71 -11.90
C THR A 82 -11.86 13.33 -11.30
N SER A 83 -12.63 12.47 -11.98
CA SER A 83 -12.91 11.11 -11.52
C SER A 83 -12.90 10.12 -12.68
N ILE A 84 -12.37 8.93 -12.42
CA ILE A 84 -12.60 7.73 -13.22
C ILE A 84 -13.63 6.91 -12.45
N GLY A 85 -14.82 6.76 -13.03
CA GLY A 85 -15.97 6.14 -12.40
C GLY A 85 -15.80 4.64 -12.14
N GLU A 86 -16.79 4.08 -11.46
CA GLU A 86 -16.85 2.64 -11.24
C GLU A 86 -16.97 1.92 -12.58
N HIS A 87 -16.20 0.84 -12.76
CA HIS A 87 -16.20 0.02 -13.98
C HIS A 87 -15.79 0.74 -15.29
N ALA A 88 -15.27 1.98 -15.23
CA ALA A 88 -15.08 2.82 -16.43
C ALA A 88 -14.24 2.19 -17.56
N PHE A 89 -13.22 1.39 -17.24
CA PHE A 89 -12.36 0.67 -18.18
C PHE A 89 -12.32 -0.83 -17.84
N ASP A 90 -13.34 -1.37 -17.19
CA ASP A 90 -13.29 -2.78 -16.81
C ASP A 90 -13.39 -3.74 -18.01
N ASN A 91 -13.05 -4.99 -17.76
CA ASN A 91 -13.23 -6.08 -18.69
C ASN A 91 -14.14 -7.13 -18.03
N ASP A 92 -15.44 -6.92 -18.12
CA ASP A 92 -16.46 -7.81 -17.59
C ASP A 92 -17.33 -8.47 -18.71
N LEU A 93 -18.57 -8.84 -18.42
CA LEU A 93 -19.47 -9.44 -19.43
C LEU A 93 -19.97 -8.44 -20.48
N TYR A 94 -19.90 -7.15 -20.18
CA TYR A 94 -20.43 -6.07 -21.00
C TYR A 94 -19.31 -5.22 -21.63
N ASP A 95 -18.10 -5.28 -21.07
CA ASP A 95 -16.94 -4.50 -21.50
C ASP A 95 -15.71 -5.37 -21.79
N ASN A 96 -14.94 -5.00 -22.82
CA ASN A 96 -13.77 -5.78 -23.27
C ASN A 96 -12.50 -4.93 -23.39
N ASN A 97 -12.04 -4.38 -22.27
CA ASN A 97 -10.82 -3.57 -22.20
C ASN A 97 -9.56 -4.40 -21.92
N SER A 98 -9.57 -5.71 -22.22
CA SER A 98 -8.43 -6.61 -22.00
C SER A 98 -7.22 -6.35 -22.91
N ASN A 99 -7.38 -5.51 -23.95
CA ASN A 99 -6.34 -5.11 -24.90
C ASN A 99 -5.52 -3.90 -24.45
N ILE A 100 -6.01 -3.08 -23.50
CA ILE A 100 -5.30 -1.89 -23.03
C ILE A 100 -3.95 -2.29 -22.45
N THR A 101 -2.89 -1.66 -22.92
CA THR A 101 -1.49 -1.91 -22.54
C THR A 101 -0.89 -0.80 -21.69
N SER A 102 -1.35 0.45 -21.87
CA SER A 102 -0.91 1.62 -21.11
C SER A 102 -2.08 2.62 -20.98
N VAL A 103 -2.17 3.27 -19.82
CA VAL A 103 -3.17 4.32 -19.54
C VAL A 103 -2.46 5.54 -18.97
N THR A 104 -2.70 6.70 -19.59
CA THR A 104 -2.29 8.00 -19.05
C THR A 104 -3.48 8.66 -18.36
N ILE A 105 -3.39 8.83 -17.04
CA ILE A 105 -4.40 9.50 -16.22
C ILE A 105 -4.01 10.97 -16.05
N PRO A 106 -4.89 11.94 -16.35
CA PRO A 106 -4.56 13.36 -16.30
C PRO A 106 -4.49 13.88 -14.86
N GLU A 107 -3.67 14.91 -14.63
CA GLU A 107 -3.38 15.51 -13.32
C GLU A 107 -4.60 16.01 -12.53
N GLY A 108 -5.71 16.29 -13.21
CA GLY A 108 -6.97 16.72 -12.58
C GLY A 108 -7.69 15.59 -11.82
N VAL A 109 -7.35 14.33 -12.07
CA VAL A 109 -8.04 13.18 -11.47
C VAL A 109 -7.66 13.03 -10.00
N THR A 110 -8.69 12.99 -9.16
CA THR A 110 -8.59 12.83 -7.71
C THR A 110 -9.11 11.46 -7.23
N ASN A 111 -9.91 10.78 -8.05
CA ASN A 111 -10.56 9.52 -7.71
C ASN A 111 -10.46 8.49 -8.84
N ILE A 112 -10.07 7.27 -8.49
CA ILE A 112 -10.15 6.08 -9.36
C ILE A 112 -11.14 5.11 -8.71
N GLY A 113 -12.25 4.84 -9.39
CA GLY A 113 -13.42 4.15 -8.84
C GLY A 113 -13.24 2.65 -8.59
N PHE A 114 -14.27 2.04 -7.99
CA PHE A 114 -14.35 0.59 -7.82
C PHE A 114 -14.27 -0.10 -9.18
N ARG A 115 -13.37 -1.09 -9.31
CA ARG A 115 -13.15 -1.86 -10.54
C ARG A 115 -12.82 -1.04 -11.79
N ALA A 116 -12.36 0.21 -11.66
CA ALA A 116 -12.11 1.11 -12.79
C ALA A 116 -11.30 0.47 -13.94
N PHE A 117 -10.30 -0.36 -13.66
CA PHE A 117 -9.47 -1.10 -14.63
C PHE A 117 -9.47 -2.61 -14.33
N PHE A 118 -10.58 -3.14 -13.80
CA PHE A 118 -10.69 -4.55 -13.44
C PHE A 118 -10.52 -5.44 -14.67
N GLU A 119 -9.68 -6.47 -14.59
CA GLU A 119 -9.37 -7.39 -15.69
C GLU A 119 -8.78 -6.77 -16.97
N CYS A 120 -8.18 -5.58 -16.89
CA CYS A 120 -7.28 -5.04 -17.93
C CYS A 120 -5.99 -5.88 -18.03
N LYS A 121 -6.10 -7.14 -18.49
CA LYS A 121 -5.06 -8.17 -18.44
C LYS A 121 -3.79 -7.82 -19.22
N SER A 122 -3.90 -6.94 -20.22
CA SER A 122 -2.74 -6.50 -21.00
C SER A 122 -2.03 -5.28 -20.45
N LEU A 123 -2.57 -4.62 -19.41
CA LEU A 123 -2.01 -3.39 -18.85
C LEU A 123 -0.63 -3.67 -18.26
N VAL A 124 0.39 -3.00 -18.78
CA VAL A 124 1.80 -3.17 -18.39
C VAL A 124 2.24 -2.09 -17.42
N GLU A 125 1.75 -0.86 -17.63
CA GLU A 125 2.10 0.34 -16.87
C GLU A 125 0.87 1.22 -16.66
N VAL A 126 0.84 1.93 -15.53
CA VAL A 126 -0.12 2.99 -15.25
C VAL A 126 0.60 4.11 -14.52
N SER A 127 0.43 5.35 -15.00
CA SER A 127 0.91 6.53 -14.29
C SER A 127 -0.24 7.10 -13.46
N ILE A 128 -0.13 7.04 -12.14
CA ILE A 128 -1.12 7.60 -11.20
C ILE A 128 -0.62 9.00 -10.80
N PRO A 129 -1.35 10.09 -11.14
CA PRO A 129 -0.89 11.45 -10.86
C PRO A 129 -0.96 11.83 -9.38
N ASP A 130 -0.18 12.83 -8.98
CA ASP A 130 -0.06 13.32 -7.60
C ASP A 130 -1.36 13.96 -7.06
N GLY A 131 -2.37 14.17 -7.91
CA GLY A 131 -3.71 14.62 -7.53
C GLY A 131 -4.60 13.51 -6.94
N VAL A 132 -4.28 12.23 -7.19
CA VAL A 132 -5.16 11.11 -6.79
C VAL A 132 -5.17 10.95 -5.27
N VAL A 133 -6.37 10.97 -4.69
CA VAL A 133 -6.63 10.81 -3.25
C VAL A 133 -7.15 9.41 -2.95
N THR A 134 -7.96 8.84 -3.85
CA THR A 134 -8.63 7.56 -3.65
C THR A 134 -8.40 6.61 -4.83
N ILE A 135 -8.01 5.37 -4.50
CA ILE A 135 -8.01 4.24 -5.41
C ILE A 135 -9.01 3.22 -4.87
N GLY A 136 -10.05 2.93 -5.65
CA GLY A 136 -11.19 2.12 -5.28
C GLY A 136 -10.87 0.63 -5.09
N GLY A 137 -11.85 -0.10 -4.53
CA GLY A 137 -11.76 -1.54 -4.39
C GLY A 137 -11.60 -2.20 -5.77
N GLN A 138 -10.71 -3.19 -5.86
CA GLN A 138 -10.46 -3.94 -7.09
C GLN A 138 -10.09 -3.09 -8.33
N ALA A 139 -9.68 -1.83 -8.15
CA ALA A 139 -9.45 -0.89 -9.26
C ALA A 139 -8.52 -1.44 -10.36
N PHE A 140 -7.45 -2.15 -10.01
CA PHE A 140 -6.51 -2.79 -10.94
C PHE A 140 -6.46 -4.32 -10.76
N HIS A 141 -7.55 -4.92 -10.27
CA HIS A 141 -7.58 -6.36 -10.00
C HIS A 141 -7.44 -7.15 -11.31
N THR A 142 -6.61 -8.19 -11.33
CA THR A 142 -6.33 -9.02 -12.52
C THR A 142 -5.69 -8.24 -13.68
N CYS A 143 -4.99 -7.13 -13.41
CA CYS A 143 -4.05 -6.54 -14.36
C CYS A 143 -2.77 -7.40 -14.45
N GLU A 144 -2.87 -8.57 -15.08
CA GLU A 144 -1.86 -9.64 -14.95
C GLU A 144 -0.46 -9.28 -15.47
N LYS A 145 -0.35 -8.30 -16.38
CA LYS A 145 0.92 -7.82 -16.94
C LYS A 145 1.51 -6.59 -16.25
N LEU A 146 0.80 -6.00 -15.28
CA LEU A 146 1.22 -4.77 -14.60
C LEU A 146 2.48 -5.05 -13.78
N ARG A 147 3.58 -4.35 -14.08
CA ARG A 147 4.92 -4.67 -13.52
C ARG A 147 5.31 -3.82 -12.33
N GLU A 148 4.97 -2.54 -12.38
CA GLU A 148 5.31 -1.57 -11.36
C GLU A 148 4.14 -0.63 -11.13
N VAL A 149 3.95 -0.24 -9.86
CA VAL A 149 2.99 0.79 -9.49
C VAL A 149 3.61 1.72 -8.47
N ILE A 150 3.53 3.02 -8.75
CA ILE A 150 3.83 4.07 -7.80
C ILE A 150 2.49 4.63 -7.31
N ILE A 151 2.20 4.45 -6.02
CA ILE A 151 1.05 5.06 -5.35
C ILE A 151 1.52 6.39 -4.76
N PRO A 152 1.10 7.54 -5.31
CA PRO A 152 1.55 8.86 -4.86
C PRO A 152 1.21 9.13 -3.39
N ASP A 153 2.02 9.95 -2.70
CA ASP A 153 1.82 10.29 -1.28
C ASP A 153 0.53 11.08 -1.01
N SER A 154 -0.14 11.58 -2.06
CA SER A 154 -1.48 12.16 -2.00
C SER A 154 -2.55 11.13 -1.65
N VAL A 155 -2.36 9.85 -2.03
CA VAL A 155 -3.36 8.79 -1.86
C VAL A 155 -3.57 8.49 -0.38
N GLU A 156 -4.79 8.65 0.08
CA GLU A 156 -5.21 8.41 1.47
C GLU A 156 -5.98 7.10 1.61
N THR A 157 -6.67 6.69 0.54
CA THR A 157 -7.49 5.48 0.51
C THR A 157 -7.07 4.55 -0.63
N LEU A 158 -6.70 3.32 -0.27
CA LEU A 158 -6.42 2.23 -1.20
C LEU A 158 -7.38 1.06 -0.92
N GLY A 159 -8.30 0.77 -1.84
CA GLY A 159 -9.38 -0.19 -1.65
C GLY A 159 -8.93 -1.66 -1.51
N GLY A 160 -9.84 -2.49 -0.97
CA GLY A 160 -9.63 -3.94 -0.91
C GLY A 160 -9.50 -4.54 -2.30
N GLY A 161 -8.53 -5.45 -2.49
CA GLY A 161 -8.31 -6.12 -3.76
C GLY A 161 -7.75 -5.23 -4.88
N ALA A 162 -7.37 -3.97 -4.61
CA ALA A 162 -6.99 -2.99 -5.62
C ALA A 162 -5.93 -3.50 -6.62
N PHE A 163 -4.94 -4.27 -6.17
CA PHE A 163 -3.91 -4.88 -7.01
C PHE A 163 -3.91 -6.42 -6.90
N GLY A 164 -5.05 -7.02 -6.54
CA GLY A 164 -5.18 -8.47 -6.50
C GLY A 164 -4.96 -9.08 -7.88
N PHE A 165 -4.31 -10.24 -7.96
CA PHE A 165 -3.98 -10.97 -9.18
C PHE A 165 -3.16 -10.17 -10.23
N CYS A 166 -2.45 -9.11 -9.81
CA CYS A 166 -1.41 -8.48 -10.62
C CYS A 166 -0.16 -9.39 -10.65
N LYS A 167 -0.24 -10.50 -11.39
CA LYS A 167 0.74 -11.60 -11.34
C LYS A 167 2.17 -11.18 -11.73
N ALA A 168 2.31 -10.19 -12.61
CA ALA A 168 3.61 -9.65 -13.04
C ALA A 168 4.16 -8.53 -12.15
N LEU A 169 3.45 -8.13 -11.08
CA LEU A 169 3.85 -7.00 -10.23
C LEU A 169 5.13 -7.32 -9.46
N GLU A 170 6.21 -6.61 -9.77
CA GLU A 170 7.54 -6.79 -9.20
C GLU A 170 7.86 -5.76 -8.12
N SER A 171 7.37 -4.52 -8.29
CA SER A 171 7.66 -3.37 -7.42
C SER A 171 6.39 -2.55 -7.13
N VAL A 172 6.24 -2.13 -5.87
CA VAL A 172 5.16 -1.24 -5.42
C VAL A 172 5.74 -0.19 -4.48
N ALA A 173 5.57 1.08 -4.82
CA ALA A 173 5.77 2.19 -3.88
C ALA A 173 4.41 2.59 -3.28
N LEU A 174 4.31 2.61 -1.95
CA LEU A 174 3.09 2.92 -1.22
C LEU A 174 3.11 4.34 -0.66
N SER A 175 1.96 5.01 -0.68
CA SER A 175 1.75 6.29 0.01
C SER A 175 2.05 6.20 1.51
N ASN A 176 2.78 7.17 2.03
CA ASN A 176 3.09 7.29 3.45
C ASN A 176 1.87 7.61 4.33
N LYS A 177 0.74 8.04 3.73
CA LYS A 177 -0.50 8.34 4.45
C LYS A 177 -1.35 7.11 4.75
N LEU A 178 -1.06 5.96 4.12
CA LEU A 178 -1.85 4.74 4.32
C LEU A 178 -1.75 4.25 5.77
N THR A 179 -2.90 3.91 6.33
CA THR A 179 -3.04 3.37 7.69
C THR A 179 -3.37 1.88 7.71
N LYS A 180 -3.68 1.29 6.56
CA LYS A 180 -4.05 -0.13 6.42
C LYS A 180 -3.67 -0.66 5.05
N ILE A 181 -3.34 -1.96 4.99
CA ILE A 181 -3.40 -2.75 3.77
C ILE A 181 -4.73 -3.51 3.84
N ASN A 182 -5.65 -3.25 2.90
CA ASN A 182 -6.99 -3.83 2.94
C ASN A 182 -6.97 -5.31 2.50
N ASP A 183 -8.12 -5.95 2.64
CA ASP A 183 -8.30 -7.34 2.26
C ASP A 183 -7.95 -7.54 0.78
N ASN A 184 -7.25 -8.63 0.47
CA ASN A 184 -6.84 -9.03 -0.88
C ASN A 184 -6.00 -8.00 -1.67
N THR A 185 -5.53 -6.89 -1.09
CA THR A 185 -4.90 -5.79 -1.85
C THR A 185 -3.79 -6.24 -2.80
N PHE A 186 -2.94 -7.19 -2.39
CA PHE A 186 -1.87 -7.79 -3.20
C PHE A 186 -2.00 -9.32 -3.32
N THR A 187 -3.21 -9.87 -3.21
CA THR A 187 -3.43 -11.32 -3.35
C THR A 187 -2.90 -11.79 -4.72
N CYS A 188 -2.22 -12.92 -4.77
CA CYS A 188 -1.62 -13.52 -5.96
C CYS A 188 -0.72 -12.58 -6.79
N CYS A 189 -0.03 -11.61 -6.17
CA CYS A 189 1.07 -10.88 -6.80
C CYS A 189 2.33 -11.75 -6.85
N GLU A 190 2.34 -12.73 -7.74
CA GLU A 190 3.30 -13.84 -7.72
C GLU A 190 4.75 -13.41 -7.96
N LYS A 191 5.00 -12.28 -8.63
CA LYS A 191 6.33 -11.73 -8.92
C LYS A 191 6.87 -10.74 -7.88
N LEU A 192 6.05 -10.35 -6.90
CA LEU A 192 6.45 -9.37 -5.90
C LEU A 192 7.54 -9.97 -5.00
N THR A 193 8.74 -9.37 -5.00
CA THR A 193 9.90 -9.90 -4.27
C THR A 193 10.12 -9.21 -2.91
N SER A 194 9.77 -7.94 -2.82
CA SER A 194 9.83 -7.15 -1.59
C SER A 194 8.77 -6.05 -1.64
N ILE A 195 8.34 -5.60 -0.46
CA ILE A 195 7.45 -4.44 -0.33
C ILE A 195 7.79 -3.66 0.93
N LYS A 196 7.92 -2.35 0.80
CA LYS A 196 8.15 -1.46 1.94
C LYS A 196 6.80 -0.95 2.46
N LEU A 197 6.41 -1.41 3.64
CA LEU A 197 5.22 -0.91 4.30
C LEU A 197 5.50 0.46 4.95
N PRO A 198 4.64 1.48 4.74
CA PRO A 198 4.72 2.74 5.47
C PRO A 198 4.62 2.55 6.99
N SER A 199 5.31 3.39 7.76
CA SER A 199 5.27 3.33 9.25
C SER A 199 3.87 3.61 9.84
N GLY A 200 2.98 4.21 9.04
CA GLY A 200 1.60 4.52 9.41
C GLY A 200 0.68 3.30 9.50
N ILE A 201 1.03 2.18 8.84
CA ILE A 201 0.16 0.99 8.75
C ILE A 201 -0.11 0.39 10.13
N LYS A 202 -1.39 0.17 10.43
CA LYS A 202 -1.93 -0.40 11.67
C LYS A 202 -2.51 -1.79 11.49
N SER A 203 -2.99 -2.12 10.29
CA SER A 203 -3.57 -3.41 10.00
C SER A 203 -3.20 -3.94 8.63
N ILE A 204 -3.06 -5.26 8.56
CA ILE A 204 -2.95 -6.03 7.32
C ILE A 204 -4.19 -6.92 7.22
N GLY A 205 -4.97 -6.68 6.16
CA GLY A 205 -6.26 -7.30 5.89
C GLY A 205 -6.19 -8.79 5.56
N ALA A 206 -7.37 -9.41 5.49
CA ALA A 206 -7.50 -10.82 5.16
C ALA A 206 -6.97 -11.06 3.75
N GLU A 207 -6.13 -12.09 3.61
CA GLU A 207 -5.57 -12.51 2.32
C GLU A 207 -4.78 -11.42 1.57
N ALA A 208 -4.34 -10.35 2.27
CA ALA A 208 -3.70 -9.18 1.68
C ALA A 208 -2.47 -9.50 0.82
N PHE A 209 -1.66 -10.49 1.19
CA PHE A 209 -0.49 -10.99 0.45
C PHE A 209 -0.59 -12.50 0.18
N THR A 210 -1.80 -13.08 0.20
CA THR A 210 -1.96 -14.51 -0.11
C THR A 210 -1.36 -14.82 -1.46
N GLY A 211 -0.53 -15.85 -1.60
CA GLY A 211 0.00 -16.28 -2.89
C GLY A 211 1.09 -15.38 -3.48
N CYS A 212 1.65 -14.42 -2.72
CA CYS A 212 2.88 -13.72 -3.09
C CYS A 212 4.09 -14.67 -2.97
N LYS A 213 4.15 -15.68 -3.84
CA LYS A 213 5.08 -16.82 -3.76
C LYS A 213 6.56 -16.41 -3.82
N ASN A 214 6.88 -15.28 -4.46
CA ASN A 214 8.24 -14.77 -4.56
C ASN A 214 8.60 -13.70 -3.51
N LEU A 215 7.71 -13.38 -2.56
CA LEU A 215 8.00 -12.40 -1.53
C LEU A 215 9.09 -12.95 -0.60
N GLU A 216 10.29 -12.37 -0.68
CA GLU A 216 11.49 -12.82 0.03
C GLU A 216 11.68 -12.08 1.36
N SER A 217 11.26 -10.81 1.42
CA SER A 217 11.34 -10.00 2.63
C SER A 217 10.19 -9.02 2.74
N ILE A 218 9.71 -8.84 3.96
CA ILE A 218 8.76 -7.79 4.32
C ILE A 218 9.05 -7.33 5.75
N ASN A 219 9.21 -6.02 5.92
CA ASN A 219 9.38 -5.43 7.24
C ASN A 219 8.00 -4.98 7.75
N LEU A 220 7.52 -5.63 8.80
CA LEU A 220 6.28 -5.24 9.45
C LEU A 220 6.53 -3.98 10.31
N PRO A 221 5.71 -2.92 10.18
CA PRO A 221 5.97 -1.68 10.88
C PRO A 221 5.68 -1.79 12.38
N ASP A 222 6.49 -1.14 13.20
CA ASP A 222 6.37 -1.10 14.67
C ASP A 222 5.01 -0.65 15.22
N GLY A 223 4.22 0.03 14.39
CA GLY A 223 2.89 0.48 14.75
C GLY A 223 1.77 -0.53 14.44
N LEU A 224 2.10 -1.69 13.86
CA LEU A 224 1.15 -2.70 13.40
C LEU A 224 0.46 -3.38 14.58
N THR A 225 -0.86 -3.37 14.62
CA THR A 225 -1.65 -3.98 15.71
C THR A 225 -2.35 -5.27 15.28
N THR A 226 -2.68 -5.40 13.99
CA THR A 226 -3.55 -6.47 13.49
C THR A 226 -3.00 -7.16 12.24
N ILE A 227 -2.93 -8.50 12.27
CA ILE A 227 -2.63 -9.36 11.11
C ILE A 227 -3.79 -10.34 10.92
N SER A 228 -4.57 -10.15 9.86
CA SER A 228 -5.81 -10.89 9.62
C SER A 228 -5.61 -12.30 9.05
N ARG A 229 -6.74 -13.02 8.92
CA ARG A 229 -6.82 -14.39 8.37
C ARG A 229 -6.07 -14.48 7.04
N LYS A 230 -5.19 -15.48 6.93
CA LYS A 230 -4.43 -15.79 5.70
C LYS A 230 -3.62 -14.64 5.10
N ALA A 231 -3.30 -13.59 5.86
CA ALA A 231 -2.62 -12.40 5.34
C ALA A 231 -1.38 -12.70 4.48
N PHE A 232 -0.60 -13.74 4.83
CA PHE A 232 0.62 -14.17 4.15
C PHE A 232 0.57 -15.64 3.72
N THR A 233 -0.63 -16.21 3.52
CA THR A 233 -0.73 -17.62 3.12
C THR A 233 -0.01 -17.87 1.80
N ASN A 234 0.73 -18.99 1.67
CA ASN A 234 1.53 -19.31 0.48
C ASN A 234 2.64 -18.28 0.13
N CYS A 235 3.07 -17.43 1.06
CA CYS A 235 4.31 -16.65 0.92
C CYS A 235 5.53 -17.55 1.20
N SER A 236 5.85 -18.46 0.28
CA SER A 236 6.79 -19.56 0.50
C SER A 236 8.27 -19.18 0.44
N LYS A 237 8.61 -17.93 0.08
CA LYS A 237 9.99 -17.43 0.02
C LYS A 237 10.41 -16.55 1.19
N ILE A 238 9.49 -16.16 2.07
CA ILE A 238 9.84 -15.44 3.29
C ILE A 238 10.59 -16.42 4.20
N LYS A 239 11.89 -16.18 4.42
CA LYS A 239 12.73 -17.02 5.29
C LYS A 239 12.72 -16.56 6.73
N GLU A 240 12.72 -15.25 6.92
CA GLU A 240 12.77 -14.60 8.22
C GLU A 240 11.66 -13.56 8.31
N LEU A 241 10.94 -13.54 9.42
CA LEU A 241 9.93 -12.53 9.69
C LEU A 241 9.88 -12.19 11.16
N THR A 242 9.91 -10.91 11.47
CA THR A 242 9.71 -10.40 12.83
C THR A 242 8.31 -9.80 12.94
N VAL A 243 7.50 -10.34 13.85
CA VAL A 243 6.21 -9.75 14.22
C VAL A 243 6.44 -8.72 15.32
N PRO A 244 6.09 -7.43 15.10
CA PRO A 244 6.30 -6.37 16.08
C PRO A 244 5.57 -6.62 17.40
N ALA A 245 6.14 -6.14 18.51
CA ALA A 245 5.56 -6.28 19.85
C ALA A 245 4.18 -5.59 20.00
N SER A 246 3.89 -4.64 19.11
CA SER A 246 2.61 -3.93 19.02
C SER A 246 1.46 -4.79 18.51
N VAL A 247 1.72 -5.95 17.92
CA VAL A 247 0.67 -6.81 17.37
C VAL A 247 -0.10 -7.47 18.52
N THR A 248 -1.36 -7.04 18.69
CA THR A 248 -2.28 -7.54 19.72
C THR A 248 -3.30 -8.52 19.16
N SER A 249 -3.51 -8.55 17.83
CA SER A 249 -4.43 -9.46 17.17
C SER A 249 -3.78 -10.08 15.93
N MET A 250 -3.68 -11.40 15.92
CA MET A 250 -3.16 -12.15 14.79
C MET A 250 -3.96 -13.44 14.59
N ASN A 251 -4.51 -13.66 13.40
CA ASN A 251 -5.24 -14.89 13.11
C ASN A 251 -4.29 -16.09 12.99
N SER A 252 -4.69 -17.26 13.49
CA SER A 252 -3.86 -18.48 13.48
C SER A 252 -3.52 -19.02 12.08
N SER A 253 -4.23 -18.58 11.04
CA SER A 253 -3.94 -18.92 9.64
C SER A 253 -3.12 -17.85 8.90
N ALA A 254 -2.73 -16.75 9.55
CA ALA A 254 -2.06 -15.62 8.90
C ALA A 254 -0.84 -16.04 8.07
N PHE A 255 -0.09 -17.06 8.52
CA PHE A 255 1.13 -17.56 7.89
C PHE A 255 1.02 -19.02 7.42
N GLU A 256 -0.20 -19.50 7.14
CA GLU A 256 -0.42 -20.86 6.65
C GLU A 256 0.35 -21.11 5.34
N LYS A 257 1.02 -22.27 5.20
CA LYS A 257 1.79 -22.62 3.99
C LYS A 257 2.92 -21.62 3.65
N THR A 258 3.51 -20.99 4.66
CA THR A 258 4.78 -20.29 4.53
C THR A 258 5.94 -21.25 4.85
N ASN A 259 7.15 -20.95 4.37
CA ASN A 259 8.37 -21.69 4.68
C ASN A 259 9.32 -20.83 5.52
N ILE A 260 8.77 -20.12 6.51
CA ILE A 260 9.57 -19.25 7.38
C ILE A 260 10.46 -20.16 8.25
N ASP A 261 11.77 -20.05 8.06
CA ASP A 261 12.80 -20.80 8.79
C ASP A 261 12.99 -20.24 10.20
N GLN A 262 12.87 -18.91 10.34
CA GLN A 262 12.99 -18.20 11.60
C GLN A 262 11.87 -17.17 11.74
N PHE A 263 10.91 -17.50 12.58
CA PHE A 263 9.85 -16.57 12.92
C PHE A 263 10.11 -15.97 14.29
N TYR A 264 10.32 -14.66 14.36
CA TYR A 264 10.58 -13.93 15.59
C TYR A 264 9.26 -13.35 16.11
N PHE A 265 8.80 -13.82 17.26
CA PHE A 265 7.68 -13.24 18.01
C PHE A 265 8.14 -12.87 19.40
N TYR A 266 7.55 -11.79 19.92
CA TYR A 266 7.71 -11.40 21.32
C TYR A 266 6.60 -12.01 22.17
N ASN A 267 6.95 -12.41 23.38
CA ASN A 267 6.00 -12.98 24.34
C ASN A 267 5.02 -11.91 24.84
N ASN A 268 4.01 -11.61 24.02
CA ASN A 268 2.84 -10.85 24.42
C ASN A 268 1.65 -11.82 24.57
N SER A 269 1.03 -11.83 25.75
CA SER A 269 -0.05 -12.75 26.13
C SER A 269 -1.23 -12.74 25.13
N ALA A 270 -1.43 -11.63 24.40
CA ALA A 270 -2.53 -11.45 23.45
C ALA A 270 -2.45 -12.37 22.22
N ILE A 271 -1.24 -12.67 21.72
CA ILE A 271 -1.05 -13.50 20.51
C ILE A 271 -0.43 -14.87 20.80
N ALA A 272 0.03 -15.11 22.03
CA ALA A 272 0.71 -16.36 22.43
C ALA A 272 -0.09 -17.62 22.08
N ASN A 273 -1.42 -17.60 22.20
CA ASN A 273 -2.27 -18.75 21.83
C ASN A 273 -2.41 -18.95 20.32
N ASN A 274 -2.52 -17.86 19.54
CA ASN A 274 -2.60 -17.95 18.08
C ASN A 274 -1.26 -18.37 17.48
N VAL A 275 -0.15 -17.90 18.08
CA VAL A 275 1.19 -18.41 17.83
C VAL A 275 1.21 -19.91 18.11
N LYS A 276 0.86 -20.39 19.32
CA LYS A 276 0.83 -21.83 19.66
C LYS A 276 0.03 -22.70 18.68
N ILE A 277 -1.08 -22.22 18.15
CA ILE A 277 -1.89 -22.93 17.15
C ILE A 277 -1.20 -22.95 15.77
N ALA A 278 -0.50 -21.88 15.40
CA ALA A 278 0.36 -21.89 14.21
C ALA A 278 1.57 -22.84 14.42
N LEU A 279 2.16 -22.87 15.63
CA LEU A 279 3.27 -23.76 16.02
C LEU A 279 2.91 -25.25 15.88
N SER A 280 1.69 -25.65 16.25
CA SER A 280 1.29 -27.06 16.25
C SER A 280 1.12 -27.69 14.87
N LYS A 281 1.24 -26.90 13.80
CA LYS A 281 1.08 -27.33 12.41
C LYS A 281 2.40 -27.53 11.64
N GLY A 282 3.56 -27.43 12.29
CA GLY A 282 4.82 -27.99 11.78
C GLY A 282 5.79 -27.05 11.06
N SER A 283 5.88 -25.77 11.44
CA SER A 283 6.99 -24.91 11.00
C SER A 283 8.05 -24.75 12.11
N ASN A 284 9.30 -24.49 11.73
CA ASN A 284 10.41 -24.22 12.66
C ASN A 284 10.29 -22.79 13.17
N PHE A 285 9.59 -22.58 14.28
CA PHE A 285 9.45 -21.24 14.87
C PHE A 285 10.42 -21.06 16.05
N LYS A 286 10.96 -19.85 16.21
CA LYS A 286 11.76 -19.47 17.38
C LYS A 286 11.09 -18.30 18.11
N VAL A 287 10.38 -18.60 19.19
CA VAL A 287 9.84 -17.55 20.07
C VAL A 287 11.02 -16.92 20.80
N PHE A 288 11.14 -15.59 20.75
CA PHE A 288 12.20 -14.88 21.46
C PHE A 288 11.65 -14.22 22.72
N ASP A 289 12.20 -14.61 23.86
CA ASP A 289 12.19 -13.79 25.06
C ASP A 289 13.31 -12.72 24.96
N CYS A 290 13.18 -11.60 25.67
CA CYS A 290 14.24 -10.60 25.75
C CYS A 290 15.56 -11.17 26.32
N ASN A 291 15.51 -12.32 26.97
CA ASN A 291 16.70 -13.00 27.48
C ASN A 291 17.34 -13.97 26.47
N ASP A 292 16.72 -14.21 25.32
CA ASP A 292 17.29 -15.10 24.31
C ASP A 292 18.46 -14.46 23.56
N LYS A 293 19.48 -15.27 23.25
CA LYS A 293 20.65 -14.82 22.49
C LYS A 293 20.38 -14.78 20.98
N THR A 294 20.84 -13.70 20.36
CA THR A 294 20.64 -13.34 18.94
C THR A 294 21.94 -12.85 18.28
N GLU A 295 21.98 -12.76 16.95
CA GLU A 295 23.12 -12.21 16.19
C GLU A 295 23.23 -10.68 16.34
N TYR A 296 22.10 -9.99 16.47
CA TYR A 296 21.99 -8.56 16.70
C TYR A 296 20.80 -8.27 17.62
N PRO A 297 20.80 -7.16 18.37
CA PRO A 297 19.74 -6.89 19.33
C PRO A 297 18.41 -6.69 18.63
N ILE A 298 17.37 -7.35 19.12
CA ILE A 298 16.01 -7.32 18.59
C ILE A 298 15.09 -6.68 19.65
N PRO A 299 14.45 -5.53 19.41
CA PRO A 299 13.59 -4.87 20.39
C PRO A 299 12.34 -5.69 20.72
N CYS A 300 12.21 -6.19 21.95
CA CYS A 300 11.16 -7.12 22.35
C CYS A 300 9.96 -6.52 23.09
N SER A 301 10.06 -5.30 23.59
CA SER A 301 8.87 -4.49 23.89
C SER A 301 9.21 -3.01 23.87
N ALA A 302 8.22 -2.19 23.54
CA ALA A 302 8.27 -0.73 23.68
C ALA A 302 6.99 -0.27 24.38
N GLU A 303 7.03 -0.17 25.71
CA GLU A 303 5.90 0.25 26.53
C GLU A 303 5.93 1.78 26.69
N PHE A 304 4.87 2.47 26.29
CA PHE A 304 4.76 3.91 26.48
C PHE A 304 3.96 4.22 27.75
N ASN A 305 4.55 5.03 28.63
CA ASN A 305 3.83 5.64 29.75
C ASN A 305 3.44 7.07 29.38
N SER A 306 2.13 7.30 29.20
CA SER A 306 1.59 8.60 28.82
C SER A 306 1.65 9.65 29.93
N GLU A 307 1.67 9.25 31.19
CA GLU A 307 1.80 10.18 32.32
C GLU A 307 3.21 10.81 32.31
N PHE A 308 4.24 9.97 32.15
CA PHE A 308 5.63 10.41 32.20
C PHE A 308 6.22 10.81 30.84
N HIS A 309 5.52 10.53 29.74
CA HIS A 309 6.01 10.71 28.36
C HIS A 309 7.36 10.00 28.13
N GLN A 310 7.43 8.76 28.63
CA GLN A 310 8.61 7.89 28.54
C GLN A 310 8.22 6.59 27.87
N PHE A 311 9.20 5.95 27.22
CA PHE A 311 9.05 4.57 26.81
C PHE A 311 10.03 3.67 27.55
N ARG A 312 9.62 2.44 27.83
CA ARG A 312 10.51 1.36 28.24
C ARG A 312 10.72 0.43 27.06
N LEU A 313 11.97 0.24 26.69
CA LEU A 313 12.44 -0.65 25.65
C LEU A 313 13.14 -1.84 26.29
N ASN A 314 12.86 -3.04 25.82
CA ASN A 314 13.66 -4.24 26.11
C ASN A 314 14.16 -4.82 24.80
N TRP A 315 15.29 -5.54 24.80
CA TRP A 315 15.83 -6.21 23.61
C TRP A 315 16.46 -7.57 23.93
N THR A 316 16.60 -8.42 22.91
CA THR A 316 17.28 -9.71 23.02
C THR A 316 18.77 -9.54 23.32
N GLU A 317 19.33 -10.47 24.11
CA GLU A 317 20.78 -10.54 24.31
C GLU A 317 21.49 -10.88 22.98
N VAL A 318 22.72 -10.42 22.82
CA VAL A 318 23.60 -10.82 21.73
C VAL A 318 24.76 -11.63 22.28
N GLU A 319 25.01 -12.79 21.69
CA GLU A 319 26.11 -13.65 22.14
C GLU A 319 27.46 -12.95 21.94
N GLY A 320 28.26 -12.89 23.03
CA GLY A 320 29.54 -12.19 23.00
C GLY A 320 29.45 -10.67 23.01
N ALA A 321 28.27 -10.08 23.28
CA ALA A 321 28.13 -8.64 23.41
C ALA A 321 29.01 -8.08 24.54
N GLU A 322 29.79 -7.05 24.21
CA GLU A 322 30.59 -6.28 25.18
C GLU A 322 29.80 -5.06 25.68
N LYS A 323 29.00 -4.45 24.79
CA LYS A 323 28.19 -3.24 25.03
C LYS A 323 27.00 -3.20 24.08
N TYR A 324 25.97 -2.43 24.45
CA TYR A 324 24.93 -2.01 23.52
C TYR A 324 24.91 -0.50 23.34
N ALA A 325 24.27 -0.03 22.27
CA ALA A 325 23.95 1.37 22.06
C ALA A 325 22.58 1.53 21.40
N ILE A 326 21.83 2.55 21.82
CA ILE A 326 20.65 3.02 21.08
C ILE A 326 21.11 4.18 20.20
N ALA A 327 20.98 4.02 18.89
CA ALA A 327 21.19 5.08 17.90
C ALA A 327 19.86 5.61 17.38
N VAL A 328 19.77 6.92 17.21
CA VAL A 328 18.58 7.61 16.67
C VAL A 328 18.94 8.21 15.32
N TYR A 329 18.03 8.13 14.36
CA TYR A 329 18.22 8.71 13.03
C TYR A 329 17.93 10.21 13.07
N LEU A 330 18.96 11.04 12.88
CA LEU A 330 18.90 12.49 13.01
C LEU A 330 19.66 13.16 11.85
N ALA A 331 18.97 14.06 11.13
CA ALA A 331 19.54 14.82 10.01
C ALA A 331 20.25 13.92 8.97
N GLY A 332 19.58 12.84 8.55
CA GLY A 332 20.08 11.94 7.52
C GLY A 332 21.17 10.95 7.98
N LYS A 333 21.45 10.84 9.29
CA LYS A 333 22.51 9.97 9.81
C LYS A 333 22.09 9.28 11.11
N TRP A 334 22.56 8.06 11.31
CA TRP A 334 22.46 7.35 12.59
C TRP A 334 23.43 7.94 13.61
N ARG A 335 22.91 8.32 14.78
CA ARG A 335 23.73 8.88 15.86
C ARG A 335 23.48 8.10 17.16
N PRO A 336 24.48 7.40 17.72
CA PRO A 336 24.36 6.78 19.04
C PRO A 336 24.05 7.86 20.09
N GLN A 337 23.02 7.61 20.90
CA GLN A 337 22.57 8.53 21.96
C GLN A 337 22.89 8.01 23.35
N VAL A 338 22.80 6.69 23.54
CA VAL A 338 22.99 6.04 24.85
C VAL A 338 23.77 4.75 24.65
N TYR A 339 24.61 4.41 25.63
CA TYR A 339 25.41 3.20 25.67
C TYR A 339 25.10 2.39 26.93
N PHE A 340 25.21 1.07 26.82
CA PHE A 340 24.85 0.12 27.86
C PHE A 340 25.96 -0.94 28.01
N LYS A 341 26.03 -1.54 29.19
CA LYS A 341 26.88 -2.71 29.46
C LYS A 341 26.29 -3.97 28.79
N ALA A 342 27.13 -5.00 28.64
CA ALA A 342 26.74 -6.29 28.07
C ALA A 342 25.52 -6.97 28.74
N ASN A 343 25.29 -6.71 30.03
CA ASN A 343 24.22 -7.31 30.81
C ASN A 343 22.96 -6.42 30.94
N GLU A 344 22.91 -5.31 30.21
CA GLU A 344 21.78 -4.38 30.21
C GLU A 344 21.01 -4.56 28.90
N THR A 345 19.82 -5.16 28.98
CA THR A 345 18.90 -5.40 27.85
C THR A 345 17.59 -4.63 27.97
N SER A 346 17.58 -3.61 28.82
CA SER A 346 16.42 -2.76 29.07
C SER A 346 16.82 -1.30 29.18
N PHE A 347 15.98 -0.41 28.70
CA PHE A 347 16.16 1.04 28.76
C PHE A 347 14.82 1.72 29.00
N THR A 348 14.76 2.61 29.98
CA THR A 348 13.65 3.56 30.09
C THR A 348 14.14 4.93 29.62
N SER A 349 13.45 5.50 28.63
CA SER A 349 13.83 6.78 28.06
C SER A 349 13.74 7.90 29.09
N PRO A 350 14.53 8.98 28.96
CA PRO A 350 14.17 10.23 29.64
C PRO A 350 12.79 10.71 29.16
N LYS A 351 12.23 11.72 29.83
CA LYS A 351 11.02 12.39 29.34
C LYS A 351 11.29 12.97 27.95
N LEU A 352 10.50 12.57 26.97
CA LEU A 352 10.67 12.97 25.58
C LEU A 352 9.58 13.95 25.15
N LYS A 353 9.91 14.81 24.17
CA LYS A 353 8.91 15.65 23.50
C LYS A 353 8.03 14.77 22.62
N PRO A 354 6.74 15.11 22.45
CA PRO A 354 5.86 14.44 21.48
C PRO A 354 6.49 14.44 20.09
N ASN A 355 6.85 13.24 19.62
CA ASN A 355 7.46 13.01 18.32
C ASN A 355 7.48 11.50 18.02
N THR A 356 7.74 11.14 16.76
CA THR A 356 8.11 9.78 16.38
C THR A 356 9.62 9.69 16.26
N TYR A 357 10.25 8.89 17.12
CA TYR A 357 11.69 8.67 17.13
C TYR A 357 12.01 7.39 16.37
N ARG A 358 12.83 7.50 15.31
CA ARG A 358 13.38 6.37 14.59
C ARG A 358 14.70 5.95 15.24
N MET A 359 14.77 4.74 15.79
CA MET A 359 15.89 4.25 16.57
C MET A 359 16.32 2.84 16.19
N VAL A 360 17.55 2.45 16.51
CA VAL A 360 18.08 1.10 16.32
C VAL A 360 19.00 0.76 17.49
N ILE A 361 18.98 -0.50 17.90
CA ILE A 361 19.84 -1.01 18.96
C ILE A 361 21.00 -1.76 18.30
N CYS A 362 22.22 -1.41 18.67
CA CYS A 362 23.43 -2.04 18.17
C CYS A 362 24.15 -2.75 19.30
N ALA A 363 24.72 -3.92 19.03
CA ALA A 363 25.66 -4.59 19.93
C ALA A 363 27.09 -4.33 19.44
N ARG A 364 28.02 -4.25 20.40
CA ARG A 364 29.46 -4.32 20.14
C ARG A 364 29.95 -5.72 20.44
N VAL A 365 30.54 -6.39 19.46
CA VAL A 365 31.05 -7.77 19.57
C VAL A 365 32.45 -7.79 18.98
N ASN A 366 33.41 -8.43 19.66
CA ASN A 366 34.82 -8.50 19.25
C ASN A 366 35.42 -7.10 18.95
N GLY A 367 35.11 -6.12 19.78
CA GLY A 367 35.61 -4.75 19.62
C GLY A 367 34.92 -3.90 18.55
N GLU A 368 33.98 -4.41 17.75
CA GLU A 368 33.31 -3.68 16.66
C GLU A 368 31.79 -3.55 16.86
N TRP A 369 31.21 -2.42 16.43
CA TRP A 369 29.76 -2.21 16.46
C TRP A 369 29.11 -2.88 15.25
N ASN A 370 28.13 -3.76 15.47
CA ASN A 370 27.36 -4.34 14.37
C ASN A 370 26.40 -3.28 13.78
N THR A 371 26.81 -2.71 12.63
CA THR A 371 26.03 -1.74 11.86
C THR A 371 25.41 -2.34 10.59
N ALA A 372 25.32 -3.66 10.46
CA ALA A 372 24.69 -4.29 9.31
C ALA A 372 23.18 -3.99 9.29
N LYS A 373 22.61 -3.74 8.10
CA LYS A 373 21.15 -3.65 7.87
C LYS A 373 20.40 -2.68 8.83
N LEU A 374 21.03 -1.57 9.26
CA LEU A 374 20.43 -0.63 10.24
C LEU A 374 19.03 -0.14 9.83
N GLU A 375 18.83 0.14 8.54
CA GLU A 375 17.55 0.59 8.02
C GLU A 375 16.43 -0.45 8.20
N ASN A 376 16.76 -1.74 8.11
CA ASN A 376 15.83 -2.86 8.27
C ASN A 376 15.59 -3.20 9.74
N ARG A 377 16.56 -2.90 10.61
CA ARG A 377 16.48 -3.11 12.07
C ARG A 377 15.92 -1.91 12.83
N ALA A 378 15.57 -0.84 12.12
CA ALA A 378 15.10 0.39 12.72
C ALA A 378 13.67 0.27 13.24
N SER A 379 13.48 0.69 14.49
CA SER A 379 12.22 0.80 15.18
C SER A 379 11.72 2.24 15.26
N TYR A 380 10.41 2.45 15.38
CA TYR A 380 9.75 3.74 15.52
C TYR A 380 8.99 3.80 16.85
N VAL A 381 9.40 4.70 17.74
CA VAL A 381 8.69 4.95 19.00
C VAL A 381 7.96 6.28 18.91
N LYS A 382 6.62 6.23 18.99
CA LYS A 382 5.77 7.42 19.03
C LYS A 382 5.51 7.84 20.48
N VAL A 383 6.08 8.97 20.86
CA VAL A 383 5.77 9.69 22.10
C VAL A 383 4.62 10.65 21.79
N ARG A 384 3.51 10.52 22.52
CA ARG A 384 2.31 11.36 22.34
C ARG A 384 2.27 12.49 23.33
#